data_AF-A0A5P0JGS8-F1
#
_entry.id   AF-A0A5P0JGS8-F1
#
_cell.length_a   1.000
_cell.length_b   1.000
_cell.length_c   1.000
_cell.angle_alpha   90.00
_cell.angle_beta   90.00
_cell.angle_gamma   90.00
#
_symmetry.space_group_name_H-M   'P 1'
#
loop_
_entity.id
_entity.type
_entity.pdbx_description
1 polymer ?
#
loop_
_entity_poly.entity_id
_entity_poly.type
_entity_poly.pdbx_seq_one_letter_code
_entity_poly.pdbx_strand_id
1 'polypeptide(L)'
;MSGFFQRLFGKDNKPAIARGPLGLHLNSGFTLDTLAFRLLEDELLIALPGEEFTVAAVSHIDLGGGSQIFRYYTSGDEFLQINTTGGEDIDDIDDIKLFVYEESYGISKESHWREAINAKAMG
;
A
#
# COMPACT_ATOMS: atom_id res chain seq x y z
N MET A 1 -36.00 28.14 19.67
CA MET A 1 -36.47 26.88 19.05
C MET A 1 -35.63 26.43 17.83
N SER A 2 -34.46 27.02 17.54
CA SER A 2 -33.70 26.71 16.31
C SER A 2 -32.71 25.52 16.44
N GLY A 3 -32.12 25.30 17.63
CA GLY A 3 -31.04 24.32 17.80
C GLY A 3 -31.43 22.83 17.75
N PHE A 4 -32.71 22.49 17.91
CA PHE A 4 -33.16 21.09 17.96
C PHE A 4 -33.31 20.47 16.56
N PHE A 5 -33.85 21.23 15.59
CA PHE A 5 -34.01 20.77 14.21
C PHE A 5 -32.67 20.63 13.48
N GLN A 6 -31.68 21.46 13.78
CA GLN A 6 -30.35 21.39 13.17
C GLN A 6 -29.53 20.17 13.65
N ARG A 7 -29.81 19.64 14.85
CA ARG A 7 -29.25 18.37 15.33
C ARG A 7 -29.97 17.14 14.78
N LEU A 8 -31.26 17.25 14.46
CA LEU A 8 -32.07 16.13 13.94
C LEU A 8 -31.96 15.97 12.41
N PHE A 9 -31.71 17.06 11.68
CA PHE A 9 -31.65 17.09 10.21
C PHE A 9 -30.33 17.66 9.67
N GLY A 10 -29.38 17.97 10.53
CA GLY A 10 -28.03 18.33 10.12
C GLY A 10 -27.37 17.13 9.48
N LYS A 11 -27.06 17.21 8.19
CA LYS A 11 -26.14 16.26 7.55
C LYS A 11 -24.87 16.24 8.37
N ASP A 12 -24.50 15.08 8.86
CA ASP A 12 -23.14 14.80 9.31
C ASP A 12 -22.21 15.14 8.15
N ASN A 13 -21.63 16.34 8.15
CA ASN A 13 -20.56 16.73 7.25
C ASN A 13 -19.27 16.01 7.68
N LYS A 14 -19.32 14.67 7.68
CA LYS A 14 -18.10 13.87 7.79
C LYS A 14 -17.27 14.18 6.54
N PRO A 15 -15.99 14.55 6.68
CA PRO A 15 -15.15 14.79 5.52
C PRO A 15 -15.16 13.54 4.64
N ALA A 16 -15.28 13.74 3.33
CA ALA A 16 -15.19 12.64 2.38
C ALA A 16 -13.82 11.96 2.56
N ILE A 17 -13.82 10.63 2.60
CA ILE A 17 -12.58 9.85 2.65
C ILE A 17 -11.82 10.14 1.37
N ALA A 18 -10.59 10.66 1.48
CA ALA A 18 -9.70 10.80 0.34
C ALA A 18 -9.37 9.41 -0.20
N ARG A 19 -9.66 9.19 -1.47
CA ARG A 19 -9.40 7.93 -2.18
C ARG A 19 -8.38 8.22 -3.27
N GLY A 20 -7.40 7.33 -3.40
CA GLY A 20 -6.49 7.35 -4.54
C GLY A 20 -6.97 6.40 -5.65
N PRO A 21 -6.07 6.05 -6.58
CA PRO A 21 -6.37 5.16 -7.70
C PRO A 21 -7.04 3.86 -7.26
N LEU A 22 -7.96 3.36 -8.10
CA LEU A 22 -8.78 2.17 -7.83
C LEU A 22 -9.66 2.26 -6.56
N GLY A 23 -9.82 3.47 -6.01
CA GLY A 23 -10.61 3.69 -4.80
C GLY A 23 -9.89 3.29 -3.50
N LEU A 24 -8.59 3.00 -3.55
CA LEU A 24 -7.80 2.61 -2.38
C LEU A 24 -7.61 3.78 -1.41
N HIS A 25 -7.69 3.48 -0.12
CA HIS A 25 -7.59 4.47 0.96
C HIS A 25 -7.21 3.81 2.29
N LEU A 26 -6.95 4.61 3.31
CA LEU A 26 -6.68 4.09 4.65
C LEU A 26 -7.85 3.22 5.14
N ASN A 27 -7.56 2.03 5.66
CA ASN A 27 -8.50 1.00 6.09
C ASN A 27 -9.32 0.34 4.96
N SER A 28 -9.00 0.57 3.68
CA SER A 28 -9.56 -0.24 2.59
C SER A 28 -8.89 -1.61 2.52
N GLY A 29 -9.59 -2.62 2.03
CA GLY A 29 -9.00 -3.91 1.66
C GLY A 29 -8.85 -4.07 0.15
N PHE A 30 -7.89 -4.88 -0.28
CA PHE A 30 -7.78 -5.34 -1.67
C PHE A 30 -7.41 -6.83 -1.71
N THR A 31 -7.71 -7.46 -2.84
CA THR A 31 -7.46 -8.89 -3.06
C THR A 31 -6.54 -9.11 -4.25
N LEU A 32 -5.65 -10.09 -4.14
CA LEU A 32 -4.82 -10.58 -5.24
C LEU A 32 -5.35 -11.94 -5.71
N ASP A 33 -5.67 -12.04 -6.99
CA ASP A 33 -5.97 -13.35 -7.60
C ASP A 33 -4.65 -14.08 -7.91
N THR A 34 -4.38 -15.14 -7.15
CA THR A 34 -3.14 -15.93 -7.34
C THR A 34 -3.32 -17.18 -8.18
N LEU A 35 -4.51 -17.41 -8.76
CA LEU A 35 -4.83 -18.67 -9.45
C LEU A 35 -3.84 -19.01 -10.56
N ALA A 36 -3.47 -18.03 -11.39
CA ALA A 36 -2.48 -18.21 -12.45
C ALA A 36 -1.09 -18.60 -11.92
N PHE A 37 -0.69 -18.08 -10.76
CA PHE A 37 0.60 -18.39 -10.16
C PHE A 37 0.60 -19.77 -9.49
N ARG A 38 -0.51 -20.15 -8.85
CA ARG A 38 -0.67 -21.49 -8.25
C ARG A 38 -0.56 -22.62 -9.28
N LEU A 39 -1.03 -22.39 -10.51
CA LEU A 39 -0.87 -23.35 -11.61
C LEU A 39 0.59 -23.60 -12.01
N LEU A 40 1.50 -22.69 -11.65
CA LEU A 40 2.93 -22.74 -11.96
C LEU A 40 3.79 -22.85 -10.69
N GLU A 41 3.20 -23.17 -9.54
CA GLU A 41 3.85 -23.08 -8.22
C GLU A 41 5.16 -23.89 -8.15
N ASP A 42 5.18 -25.10 -8.72
CA ASP A 42 6.37 -25.96 -8.77
C ASP A 42 7.53 -25.37 -9.59
N GLU A 43 7.25 -24.40 -10.47
CA GLU A 43 8.24 -23.73 -11.32
C GLU A 43 8.70 -22.38 -10.73
N LEU A 44 8.01 -21.87 -9.70
CA LEU A 44 8.34 -20.59 -9.09
C LEU A 44 9.47 -20.73 -8.08
N LEU A 45 10.41 -19.78 -8.12
CA LEU A 45 11.51 -19.67 -7.13
C LEU A 45 11.12 -18.81 -5.91
N ILE A 46 9.84 -18.48 -5.77
CA ILE A 46 9.31 -17.60 -4.72
C ILE A 46 8.11 -18.27 -4.05
N ALA A 47 7.90 -17.96 -2.78
CA ALA A 47 6.64 -18.26 -2.13
C ALA A 47 5.55 -17.29 -2.62
N LEU A 48 4.35 -17.79 -2.88
CA LEU A 48 3.22 -16.93 -3.21
C LEU A 48 2.81 -16.10 -1.98
N PRO A 49 2.54 -14.80 -2.14
CA PRO A 49 2.06 -13.98 -1.04
C PRO A 49 0.60 -14.35 -0.69
N GLY A 50 0.10 -13.75 0.40
CA GLY A 50 -1.33 -13.82 0.73
C GLY A 50 -2.23 -13.25 -0.37
N GLU A 51 -3.53 -13.52 -0.27
CA GLU A 51 -4.52 -13.06 -1.25
C GLU A 51 -5.36 -11.87 -0.75
N GLU A 52 -5.39 -11.62 0.55
CA GLU A 52 -6.21 -10.57 1.17
C GLU A 52 -5.33 -9.61 1.96
N PHE A 53 -5.47 -8.31 1.67
CA PHE A 53 -4.64 -7.28 2.28
C PHE A 53 -5.51 -6.14 2.80
N THR A 54 -5.16 -5.61 3.98
CA THR A 54 -5.78 -4.41 4.54
C THR A 54 -4.75 -3.27 4.53
N VAL A 55 -5.14 -2.10 4.03
CA VAL A 55 -4.29 -0.91 3.99
C VAL A 55 -4.21 -0.26 5.38
N ALA A 56 -3.03 -0.30 5.99
CA ALA A 56 -2.75 0.27 7.30
C ALA A 56 -2.11 1.67 7.23
N ALA A 57 -1.46 2.03 6.11
CA ALA A 57 -0.97 3.38 5.87
C ALA A 57 -0.94 3.72 4.38
N VAL A 58 -1.03 5.02 4.08
CA VAL A 58 -1.02 5.54 2.71
C VAL A 58 0.05 6.63 2.59
N SER A 59 0.81 6.59 1.50
CA SER A 59 1.73 7.63 1.09
C SER A 59 1.40 8.05 -0.34
N HIS A 60 1.50 9.36 -0.58
CA HIS A 60 1.34 9.98 -1.89
C HIS A 60 2.55 10.87 -2.13
N ILE A 61 3.22 10.68 -3.27
CA ILE A 61 4.47 11.34 -3.63
C ILE A 61 4.28 11.95 -5.02
N ASP A 62 4.39 13.27 -5.11
CA ASP A 62 4.46 13.99 -6.39
C ASP A 62 5.91 13.99 -6.90
N LEU A 63 6.12 13.44 -8.10
CA LEU A 63 7.43 13.40 -8.75
C LEU A 63 7.66 14.60 -9.68
N GLY A 64 6.66 15.47 -9.85
CA GLY A 64 6.65 16.54 -10.84
C GLY A 64 6.25 16.05 -12.23
N GLY A 65 5.95 17.00 -13.13
CA GLY A 65 5.56 16.68 -14.51
C GLY A 65 4.22 15.94 -14.65
N GLY A 66 3.41 15.90 -13.59
CA GLY A 66 2.16 15.16 -13.53
C GLY A 66 2.30 13.69 -13.12
N SER A 67 3.53 13.21 -12.88
CA SER A 67 3.78 11.84 -12.40
C SER A 67 3.69 11.75 -10.89
N GLN A 68 3.06 10.69 -10.39
CA GLN A 68 2.73 10.49 -8.99
C GLN A 68 2.97 9.03 -8.58
N ILE A 69 3.36 8.82 -7.32
CA ILE A 69 3.43 7.50 -6.70
C ILE A 69 2.45 7.45 -5.54
N PHE A 70 1.55 6.47 -5.57
CA PHE A 70 0.69 6.08 -4.47
C PHE A 70 1.21 4.79 -3.87
N ARG A 71 1.52 4.79 -2.57
CA ARG A 71 1.95 3.59 -1.84
C ARG A 71 0.99 3.28 -0.71
N TYR A 72 0.44 2.08 -0.74
CA TYR A 72 -0.48 1.53 0.24
C TYR A 72 0.23 0.44 1.02
N TYR A 73 0.64 0.76 2.24
CA TYR A 73 1.25 -0.19 3.16
C TYR A 73 0.17 -1.08 3.74
N THR A 74 0.38 -2.39 3.68
CA THR A 74 -0.55 -3.36 4.25
C THR A 74 -0.42 -3.37 5.78
N SER A 75 -1.29 -4.10 6.47
CA SER A 75 -1.13 -4.41 7.89
C SER A 75 0.01 -5.40 8.19
N GLY A 76 0.58 -6.02 7.14
CA GLY A 76 1.80 -6.81 7.21
C GLY A 76 3.03 -5.97 6.88
N ASP A 77 4.02 -6.59 6.23
CA ASP A 77 5.25 -5.92 5.79
C ASP A 77 5.21 -5.51 4.31
N GLU A 78 4.16 -5.86 3.57
CA GLU A 78 4.03 -5.59 2.15
C GLU A 78 3.57 -4.15 1.86
N PHE A 79 3.77 -3.73 0.62
CA PHE A 79 3.06 -2.57 0.10
C PHE A 79 2.65 -2.74 -1.35
N LEU A 80 1.48 -2.20 -1.69
CA LEU A 80 1.04 -2.00 -3.06
C LEU A 80 1.48 -0.60 -3.51
N GLN A 81 2.13 -0.49 -4.66
CA GLN A 81 2.49 0.77 -5.28
C GLN A 81 1.74 0.91 -6.60
N ILE A 82 1.14 2.08 -6.83
CA ILE A 82 0.52 2.47 -8.09
C ILE A 82 1.20 3.75 -8.55
N ASN A 83 1.76 3.71 -9.75
CA ASN A 83 2.32 4.89 -10.39
C ASN A 83 1.31 5.43 -11.41
N THR A 84 1.13 6.73 -11.44
CA THR A 84 0.22 7.39 -12.40
C THR A 84 0.88 8.60 -13.05
N THR A 85 0.41 8.98 -14.23
CA THR A 85 0.82 10.20 -14.92
C THR A 85 -0.40 10.91 -15.50
N GLY A 86 -0.59 12.18 -15.16
CA GLY A 86 -1.67 13.02 -15.70
C GLY A 86 -2.97 13.01 -14.89
N GLY A 87 -3.13 12.08 -13.94
CA GLY A 87 -4.28 12.00 -13.04
C GLY A 87 -4.23 10.80 -12.10
N GLU A 88 -5.40 10.38 -11.59
CA GLU A 88 -5.58 9.25 -10.67
C GLU A 88 -6.63 8.24 -11.19
N ASP A 89 -7.20 8.49 -12.37
CA ASP A 89 -8.19 7.59 -12.96
C ASP A 89 -7.49 6.33 -13.48
N ILE A 90 -8.26 5.28 -13.76
CA ILE A 90 -7.72 4.00 -14.23
C ILE A 90 -6.91 4.14 -15.52
N ASP A 91 -7.28 5.10 -16.37
CA ASP A 91 -6.61 5.38 -17.65
C ASP A 91 -5.26 6.11 -17.46
N ASP A 92 -5.00 6.68 -16.28
CA ASP A 92 -3.75 7.37 -15.93
C ASP A 92 -2.74 6.43 -15.24
N ILE A 93 -3.09 5.17 -15.00
CA ILE A 93 -2.22 4.20 -14.32
C ILE A 93 -1.13 3.70 -15.28
N ASP A 94 0.12 4.02 -14.93
CA ASP A 94 1.30 3.54 -15.65
C ASP A 94 1.67 2.11 -15.24
N ASP A 95 1.63 1.82 -13.94
CA ASP A 95 1.96 0.51 -13.41
C ASP A 95 1.41 0.26 -11.99
N ILE A 96 1.28 -1.03 -11.66
CA ILE A 96 0.92 -1.53 -10.33
C ILE A 96 1.98 -2.56 -9.91
N LYS A 97 2.49 -2.45 -8.68
CA LYS A 97 3.48 -3.38 -8.11
C LYS A 97 3.08 -3.76 -6.70
N LEU A 98 3.05 -5.06 -6.40
CA LEU A 98 3.04 -5.56 -5.03
C LEU A 98 4.46 -5.91 -4.63
N PHE A 99 4.97 -5.27 -3.58
CA PHE A 99 6.28 -5.55 -3.02
C PHE A 99 6.14 -6.33 -1.72
N VAL A 100 6.83 -7.47 -1.64
CA VAL A 100 6.84 -8.37 -0.49
C VAL A 100 8.29 -8.61 -0.10
N TYR A 101 8.61 -8.39 1.17
CA TYR A 101 9.94 -8.68 1.69
C TYR A 101 10.06 -10.18 1.96
N GLU A 102 11.19 -10.79 1.59
CA GLU A 102 11.52 -12.16 1.99
C GLU A 102 11.80 -12.22 3.49
N GLU A 103 12.63 -11.30 3.98
CA GLU A 103 12.95 -11.14 5.39
C GLU A 103 12.98 -9.65 5.76
N SER A 104 12.45 -9.33 6.94
CA SER A 104 12.42 -7.97 7.49
C SER A 104 12.94 -7.98 8.92
N TYR A 105 13.95 -7.16 9.21
CA TYR A 105 14.59 -7.07 10.52
C TYR A 105 14.54 -5.65 11.06
N GLY A 106 13.91 -5.47 12.22
CA GLY A 106 13.89 -4.20 12.93
C GLY A 106 15.24 -3.89 13.60
N ILE A 107 16.05 -3.03 12.99
CA ILE A 107 17.34 -2.59 13.55
C ILE A 107 17.17 -1.23 14.23
N SER A 108 17.24 -1.22 15.56
CA SER A 108 16.97 -0.03 16.39
C SER A 108 18.21 0.70 16.92
N LYS A 109 19.43 0.20 16.65
CA LYS A 109 20.69 0.78 17.13
C LYS A 109 21.75 0.76 16.03
N GLU A 110 22.58 1.81 15.99
CA GLU A 110 23.70 1.91 15.06
C GLU A 110 24.69 0.73 15.20
N SER A 111 24.95 0.25 16.42
CA SER A 111 25.84 -0.90 16.65
C SER A 111 25.32 -2.17 15.98
N HIS A 112 24.02 -2.44 16.08
CA HIS A 112 23.38 -3.60 15.45
C HIS A 112 23.35 -3.44 13.92
N TRP A 113 23.14 -2.21 13.43
CA TRP A 113 23.25 -1.92 12.00
C TRP A 113 24.64 -2.25 11.46
N ARG A 114 25.69 -1.75 12.12
CA ARG A 114 27.09 -2.01 11.74
C ARG A 114 27.46 -3.49 11.78
N GLU A 115 26.86 -4.25 12.69
CA GLU A 115 27.02 -5.70 12.76
C GLU A 115 26.32 -6.40 11.59
N ALA A 116 25.06 -6.03 11.30
CA ALA A 116 24.28 -6.60 10.20
C ALA A 116 24.91 -6.35 8.82
N ILE A 117 25.47 -5.15 8.58
CA ILE A 117 26.15 -4.82 7.31
C ILE A 117 27.63 -5.24 7.27
N ASN A 118 28.13 -5.94 8.29
CA ASN A 118 29.52 -6.36 8.32
C ASN A 118 29.75 -7.44 7.27
N ALA A 119 30.82 -7.32 6.48
CA ALA A 119 31.19 -8.29 5.44
C ALA A 119 31.41 -9.72 5.97
N LYS A 120 31.60 -9.93 7.28
CA LYS A 120 31.64 -11.28 7.89
C LYS A 120 30.26 -11.91 8.11
N ALA A 121 29.21 -11.09 8.17
CA ALA A 121 27.83 -11.53 8.34
C ALA A 121 27.11 -11.74 7.00
N MET A 122 27.61 -11.13 5.92
CA MET A 122 27.23 -11.46 4.54
C MET A 122 28.10 -12.64 4.09
N GLY A 123 27.50 -13.82 3.97
CA GLY A 123 28.22 -15.07 3.61
C GLY A 123 29.08 -14.98 2.36
#